data_AF-A0A6L7WTC4-F1
#
_entry.id   AF-A0A6L7WTC4-F1
#
_cell.length_a   1.000
_cell.length_b   1.000
_cell.length_c   1.000
_cell.angle_alpha   90.00
_cell.angle_beta   90.00
_cell.angle_gamma   90.00
#
_symmetry.space_group_name_H-M   'P 1'
#
loop_
_entity.id
_entity.type
_entity.pdbx_description
1 polymer ?
#
loop_
_entity_poly.entity_id
_entity_poly.type
_entity_poly.pdbx_seq_one_letter_code
_entity_poly.pdbx_strand_id
1 'polypeptide(L)'
;MTGWNAPHRFRHEGRDCGVDGPPTATEWTIEARAGGSCLVRVVHSLFASTDDWDDQLRNFEAGWPQALAILGLYLTHFRGQRATIVRAYGEMDGSVEETWNALSGALASGGLAPGNSWALPGSGSATLAGVLAENRPGGRQPCVLLRLDQPAPGIAAACAYKIAERATVVISIYLYGDDGPAAATRGEAVWKEWMGARFA
;
A
#
# COMPACT_ATOMS: atom_id res chain seq x y z
N MET A 1 -19.40 -13.19 -2.80
CA MET A 1 -19.96 -11.94 -3.36
C MET A 1 -21.45 -11.93 -3.12
N THR A 2 -21.99 -10.84 -2.57
CA THR A 2 -23.41 -10.76 -2.14
C THR A 2 -24.20 -9.69 -2.90
N GLY A 3 -23.54 -8.84 -3.69
CA GLY A 3 -24.21 -7.91 -4.60
C GLY A 3 -23.24 -7.17 -5.51
N TRP A 4 -23.67 -6.86 -6.73
CA TRP A 4 -22.87 -6.15 -7.72
C TRP A 4 -23.76 -5.27 -8.61
N ASN A 5 -23.45 -3.98 -8.67
CA ASN A 5 -24.06 -3.01 -9.55
C ASN A 5 -22.95 -2.08 -10.09
N ALA A 6 -22.37 -2.45 -11.22
CA ALA A 6 -21.23 -1.74 -11.77
C ALA A 6 -21.65 -0.37 -12.36
N PRO A 7 -20.87 0.71 -12.15
CA PRO A 7 -19.71 0.84 -11.26
C PRO A 7 -20.08 1.27 -9.82
N HIS A 8 -21.37 1.44 -9.52
CA HIS A 8 -21.85 2.15 -8.34
C HIS A 8 -21.72 1.42 -7.00
N ARG A 9 -21.78 0.08 -6.99
CA ARG A 9 -21.81 -0.69 -5.75
C ARG A 9 -21.22 -2.08 -5.89
N PHE A 10 -20.40 -2.47 -4.92
CA PHE A 10 -19.95 -3.85 -4.72
C PHE A 10 -20.17 -4.26 -3.27
N ARG A 11 -20.67 -5.48 -3.07
CA ARG A 11 -20.92 -6.07 -1.76
C ARG A 11 -20.32 -7.46 -1.69
N HIS A 12 -19.59 -7.68 -0.61
CA HIS A 12 -18.99 -8.95 -0.29
C HIS A 12 -19.21 -9.26 1.19
N GLU A 13 -19.40 -10.55 1.49
CA GLU A 13 -19.29 -11.06 2.84
C GLU A 13 -18.21 -12.13 2.83
N GLY A 14 -17.27 -12.03 3.77
CA GLY A 14 -16.09 -12.87 3.86
C GLY A 14 -15.67 -13.13 5.29
N ARG A 15 -14.61 -13.92 5.45
CA ARG A 15 -13.96 -14.18 6.74
C ARG A 15 -12.68 -13.35 6.86
N ASP A 16 -12.82 -12.03 6.74
CA ASP A 16 -11.70 -11.10 6.70
C ASP A 16 -10.98 -11.01 8.06
N CYS A 17 -11.68 -11.31 9.17
CA CYS A 17 -11.12 -11.43 10.51
C CYS A 17 -10.49 -12.81 10.82
N GLY A 18 -10.29 -13.68 9.82
CA GLY A 18 -9.76 -15.03 9.98
C GLY A 18 -10.83 -16.12 10.05
N VAL A 19 -10.40 -17.38 10.05
CA VAL A 19 -11.30 -18.56 9.96
C VAL A 19 -12.29 -18.61 11.13
N ASP A 20 -11.81 -18.30 12.33
CA ASP A 20 -12.61 -18.29 13.57
C ASP A 20 -13.31 -16.95 13.83
N GLY A 21 -13.12 -15.97 12.94
CA GLY A 21 -13.72 -14.64 13.04
C GLY A 21 -15.17 -14.59 12.60
N PRO A 22 -15.92 -13.55 13.05
CA PRO A 22 -17.27 -13.29 12.57
C PRO A 22 -17.24 -12.98 11.07
N PRO A 23 -18.31 -13.31 10.33
CA PRO A 23 -18.48 -12.82 8.97
C PRO A 23 -18.35 -11.30 8.93
N THR A 24 -17.51 -10.82 8.00
CA THR A 24 -17.29 -9.41 7.76
C THR A 24 -17.93 -9.04 6.43
N ALA A 25 -18.86 -8.08 6.47
CA ALA A 25 -19.41 -7.48 5.28
C ALA A 25 -18.54 -6.29 4.86
N THR A 26 -18.17 -6.27 3.58
CA THR A 26 -17.47 -5.16 2.93
C THR A 26 -18.39 -4.57 1.85
N GLU A 27 -18.71 -3.30 1.96
CA GLU A 27 -19.49 -2.56 0.97
C GLU A 27 -18.67 -1.42 0.37
N TRP A 28 -18.59 -1.39 -0.96
CA TRP A 28 -18.07 -0.28 -1.73
C TRP A 28 -19.21 0.49 -2.38
N THR A 29 -19.13 1.81 -2.36
CA THR A 29 -20.04 2.69 -3.08
C THR A 29 -19.26 3.76 -3.84
N ILE A 30 -19.73 4.07 -5.06
CA ILE A 30 -19.19 5.13 -5.91
C ILE A 30 -20.33 6.08 -6.28
N GLU A 31 -20.23 7.31 -5.79
CA GLU A 31 -21.21 8.37 -6.02
C GLU A 31 -20.58 9.48 -6.87
N ALA A 32 -21.17 9.74 -8.05
CA ALA A 32 -20.72 10.84 -8.89
C ALA A 32 -21.00 12.18 -8.19
N ARG A 33 -20.04 13.11 -8.30
CA ARG A 33 -20.15 14.48 -7.81
C ARG A 33 -19.99 15.44 -8.98
N ALA A 34 -20.50 16.66 -8.80
CA ALA A 34 -20.27 17.72 -9.77
C ALA A 34 -18.75 17.96 -9.98
N GLY A 35 -18.38 18.48 -11.15
CA GLY A 35 -16.99 18.79 -11.47
C GLY A 35 -16.14 17.58 -11.90
N GLY A 36 -16.77 16.47 -12.32
CA GLY A 36 -16.05 15.29 -12.83
C GLY A 36 -15.35 14.47 -11.75
N SER A 37 -15.74 14.63 -10.48
CA SER A 37 -15.21 13.87 -9.34
C SER A 37 -16.20 12.80 -8.88
N CYS A 38 -15.74 11.88 -8.04
CA CYS A 38 -16.61 10.92 -7.36
C CYS A 38 -16.19 10.74 -5.91
N LEU A 39 -17.17 10.41 -5.07
CA LEU A 39 -16.93 9.92 -3.73
C LEU A 39 -16.85 8.40 -3.78
N VAL A 40 -15.72 7.86 -3.33
CA VAL A 40 -15.55 6.42 -3.10
C VAL A 40 -15.62 6.18 -1.60
N ARG A 41 -16.49 5.27 -1.16
CA ARG A 41 -16.63 4.89 0.24
C ARG A 41 -16.53 3.38 0.37
N VAL A 42 -15.75 2.94 1.36
CA VAL A 42 -15.67 1.56 1.79
C VAL A 42 -16.18 1.46 3.22
N VAL A 43 -17.04 0.49 3.48
CA VAL A 43 -17.58 0.21 4.81
C VAL A 43 -17.29 -1.24 5.14
N HIS A 44 -16.65 -1.46 6.29
CA HIS A 44 -16.62 -2.76 6.94
C HIS A 44 -17.62 -2.78 8.07
N SER A 45 -18.36 -3.88 8.17
CA SER A 45 -19.23 -4.15 9.31
C SER A 45 -19.16 -5.62 9.65
N LEU A 46 -19.14 -5.93 10.93
CA LEU A 46 -19.25 -7.28 11.46
C LEU A 46 -20.21 -7.27 12.66
N PHE A 47 -20.72 -8.45 12.99
CA PHE A 47 -21.48 -8.66 14.22
C PHE A 47 -20.76 -9.73 15.03
N ALA A 48 -20.40 -9.41 16.27
CA ALA A 48 -19.70 -10.30 17.17
C ALA A 48 -20.35 -10.30 18.56
N SER A 49 -20.20 -11.41 19.28
CA SER A 49 -20.63 -11.55 20.67
C SER A 49 -19.64 -10.98 21.69
N THR A 50 -18.42 -10.65 21.25
CA THR A 50 -17.33 -10.09 22.05
C THR A 50 -16.65 -8.93 21.32
N ASP A 51 -15.89 -8.13 22.05
CA ASP A 51 -15.10 -6.99 21.56
C ASP A 51 -13.70 -7.38 21.07
N ASP A 52 -13.35 -8.67 21.08
CA ASP A 52 -12.05 -9.21 20.62
C ASP A 52 -11.71 -8.82 19.17
N TRP A 53 -12.71 -8.43 18.37
CA TRP A 53 -12.59 -8.09 16.95
C TRP A 53 -12.40 -6.59 16.69
N ASP A 54 -12.50 -5.76 17.72
CA ASP A 54 -12.35 -4.31 17.59
C ASP A 54 -10.98 -3.92 17.05
N ASP A 55 -9.92 -4.62 17.46
CA ASP A 55 -8.58 -4.39 16.93
C ASP A 55 -8.47 -4.77 15.44
N GLN A 56 -9.20 -5.80 14.99
CA GLN A 56 -9.23 -6.16 13.57
C GLN A 56 -9.92 -5.08 12.73
N LEU A 57 -11.04 -4.53 13.21
CA LEU A 57 -11.70 -3.40 12.55
C LEU A 57 -10.80 -2.16 12.50
N ARG A 58 -10.11 -1.84 13.60
CA ARG A 58 -9.11 -0.76 13.63
C ARG A 58 -7.97 -0.99 12.64
N ASN A 59 -7.55 -2.23 12.43
CA ASN A 59 -6.53 -2.58 11.45
C ASN A 59 -7.01 -2.39 10.01
N PHE A 60 -8.26 -2.75 9.69
CA PHE A 60 -8.85 -2.45 8.38
C PHE A 60 -8.89 -0.95 8.12
N GLU A 61 -9.39 -0.18 9.09
CA GLU A 61 -9.44 1.28 9.01
C GLU A 61 -8.05 1.88 8.74
N ALA A 62 -7.02 1.37 9.42
CA ALA A 62 -5.66 1.87 9.26
C ALA A 62 -5.06 1.62 7.87
N GLY A 63 -5.46 0.54 7.18
CA GLY A 63 -4.96 0.21 5.84
C GLY A 63 -5.66 0.90 4.67
N TRP A 64 -6.91 1.34 4.87
CA TRP A 64 -7.69 1.97 3.80
C TRP A 64 -7.06 3.21 3.17
N PRO A 65 -6.46 4.14 3.94
CA PRO A 65 -5.93 5.33 3.34
C PRO A 65 -4.82 5.05 2.32
N GLN A 66 -3.94 4.07 2.58
CA GLN A 66 -2.92 3.65 1.63
C GLN A 66 -3.57 3.03 0.38
N ALA A 67 -4.52 2.12 0.57
CA ALA A 67 -5.20 1.43 -0.54
C ALA A 67 -5.93 2.42 -1.47
N LEU A 68 -6.63 3.41 -0.90
CA LEU A 68 -7.33 4.44 -1.66
C LEU A 68 -6.38 5.40 -2.36
N ALA A 69 -5.23 5.73 -1.76
CA ALA A 69 -4.22 6.56 -2.39
C ALA A 69 -3.56 5.85 -3.58
N ILE A 70 -3.24 4.56 -3.46
CA ILE A 70 -2.76 3.72 -4.59
C ILE A 70 -3.82 3.66 -5.70
N LEU A 71 -5.10 3.46 -5.35
CA LEU A 71 -6.20 3.47 -6.32
C LEU A 71 -6.30 4.82 -7.04
N GLY A 72 -6.18 5.94 -6.31
CA GLY A 72 -6.18 7.28 -6.88
C GLY A 72 -5.04 7.49 -7.88
N LEU A 73 -3.82 7.10 -7.52
CA LEU A 73 -2.66 7.16 -8.41
C LEU A 73 -2.84 6.27 -9.65
N TYR A 74 -3.35 5.06 -9.48
CA TYR A 74 -3.65 4.15 -10.58
C TYR A 74 -4.65 4.76 -11.57
N LEU A 75 -5.78 5.25 -11.08
CA LEU A 75 -6.82 5.83 -11.92
C LEU A 75 -6.37 7.12 -12.63
N THR A 76 -5.45 7.87 -12.01
CA THR A 76 -4.92 9.12 -12.56
C THR A 76 -3.87 8.88 -13.64
N HIS A 77 -2.95 7.92 -13.44
CA HIS A 77 -1.75 7.79 -14.26
C HIS A 77 -1.67 6.49 -15.08
N PHE A 78 -2.35 5.42 -14.64
CA PHE A 78 -2.12 4.06 -15.13
C PHE A 78 -3.41 3.31 -15.52
N ARG A 79 -4.53 4.03 -15.63
CA ARG A 79 -5.86 3.44 -15.87
C ARG A 79 -5.83 2.53 -17.10
N GLY A 80 -6.33 1.31 -16.92
CA GLY A 80 -6.43 0.30 -17.98
C GLY A 80 -5.16 -0.51 -18.21
N GLN A 81 -4.05 -0.13 -17.58
CA GLN A 81 -2.80 -0.90 -17.66
C GLN A 81 -2.83 -2.07 -16.67
N ARG A 82 -2.20 -3.19 -17.07
CA ARG A 82 -2.00 -4.36 -16.20
C ARG A 82 -0.90 -4.07 -15.19
N ALA A 83 -1.07 -4.57 -13.97
CA ALA A 83 -0.07 -4.47 -12.90
C ALA A 83 0.72 -5.76 -12.77
N THR A 84 2.03 -5.65 -12.64
CA THR A 84 2.89 -6.69 -12.05
C THR A 84 3.32 -6.21 -10.67
N ILE A 85 3.13 -7.06 -9.66
CA ILE A 85 3.35 -6.69 -8.25
C ILE A 85 4.58 -7.42 -7.74
N VAL A 86 5.50 -6.66 -7.15
CA VAL A 86 6.62 -7.19 -6.37
C VAL A 86 6.48 -6.70 -4.94
N ARG A 87 6.71 -7.58 -3.96
CA ARG A 87 6.75 -7.22 -2.55
C ARG A 87 8.05 -7.66 -1.91
N ALA A 88 8.60 -6.78 -1.09
CA ALA A 88 9.71 -7.05 -0.21
C ALA A 88 9.32 -6.69 1.22
N TYR A 89 9.76 -7.53 2.16
CA TYR A 89 9.42 -7.44 3.57
C TYR A 89 10.71 -7.40 4.38
N GLY A 90 10.65 -6.74 5.52
CA GLY A 90 11.69 -6.80 6.53
C GLY A 90 11.08 -6.54 7.90
N GLU A 91 11.73 -7.04 8.93
CA GLU A 91 11.27 -6.89 10.31
C GLU A 91 12.35 -6.17 11.11
N MET A 92 11.92 -5.49 12.16
CA MET A 92 12.82 -4.83 13.08
C MET A 92 12.22 -4.91 14.48
N ASP A 93 13.09 -5.01 15.47
CA ASP A 93 12.65 -4.89 16.86
C ASP A 93 12.34 -3.43 17.19
N GLY A 94 11.37 -3.21 18.08
CA GLY A 94 10.95 -1.89 18.51
C GLY A 94 9.56 -1.48 18.02
N SER A 95 9.31 -0.17 18.04
CA SER A 95 8.03 0.45 17.71
C SER A 95 7.85 0.67 16.20
N VAL A 96 6.60 0.89 15.79
CA VAL A 96 6.27 1.29 14.41
C VAL A 96 6.92 2.62 14.04
N GLU A 97 7.04 3.55 14.99
CA GLU A 97 7.68 4.85 14.78
C GLU A 97 9.19 4.70 14.52
N GLU A 98 9.89 3.91 15.33
CA GLU A 98 11.32 3.62 15.10
C GLU A 98 11.54 2.93 13.76
N THR A 99 10.67 1.97 13.42
CA THR A 99 10.68 1.25 12.14
C THR A 99 10.45 2.18 10.96
N TRP A 100 9.50 3.12 11.09
CA TRP A 100 9.24 4.13 10.08
C TRP A 100 10.41 5.11 9.90
N ASN A 101 11.04 5.55 11.00
CA ASN A 101 12.20 6.43 10.94
C ASN A 101 13.37 5.73 10.24
N ALA A 102 13.60 4.45 10.53
CA ALA A 102 14.60 3.65 9.84
C ALA A 102 14.28 3.49 8.34
N LEU A 103 13.01 3.22 7.99
CA LEU A 103 12.54 3.10 6.61
C LEU A 103 12.70 4.41 5.82
N SER A 104 12.19 5.52 6.35
CA SER A 104 12.25 6.83 5.69
C SER A 104 13.68 7.33 5.53
N GLY A 105 14.56 7.04 6.50
CA GLY A 105 16.00 7.26 6.40
C GLY A 105 16.64 6.43 5.30
N ALA A 106 16.36 5.11 5.26
CA ALA A 106 16.90 4.21 4.25
C ALA A 106 16.45 4.58 2.82
N LEU A 107 15.20 5.03 2.66
CA LEU A 107 14.66 5.51 1.40
C LEU A 107 15.18 6.91 1.03
N ALA A 108 15.82 7.63 1.95
CA ALA A 108 16.11 9.07 1.81
C ALA A 108 14.85 9.89 1.43
N SER A 109 13.70 9.52 1.99
CA SER A 109 12.42 10.21 1.74
C SER A 109 12.13 11.31 2.76
N GLY A 110 12.93 11.39 3.83
CA GLY A 110 12.83 12.44 4.84
C GLY A 110 12.97 13.84 4.23
N GLY A 111 12.02 14.72 4.53
CA GLY A 111 12.02 16.11 4.06
C GLY A 111 11.57 16.31 2.61
N LEU A 112 11.26 15.25 1.85
CA LEU A 112 10.66 15.40 0.53
C LEU A 112 9.19 15.85 0.65
N ALA A 113 8.81 16.76 -0.24
CA ALA A 113 7.43 17.16 -0.46
C ALA A 113 6.86 16.48 -1.71
N PRO A 114 5.53 16.27 -1.79
CA PRO A 114 4.89 15.77 -3.00
C PRO A 114 5.33 16.54 -4.25
N GLY A 115 5.65 15.82 -5.32
CA GLY A 115 6.19 16.34 -6.57
C GLY A 115 7.72 16.42 -6.65
N ASN A 116 8.45 16.25 -5.52
CA ASN A 116 9.90 16.20 -5.56
C ASN A 116 10.40 14.90 -6.22
N SER A 117 11.47 15.00 -7.01
CA SER A 117 12.16 13.84 -7.57
C SER A 117 12.81 13.00 -6.48
N TRP A 118 12.82 11.69 -6.69
CA TRP A 118 13.36 10.70 -5.77
C TRP A 118 13.98 9.54 -6.52
N ALA A 119 15.03 8.95 -5.96
CA ALA A 119 15.61 7.69 -6.41
C ALA A 119 16.05 6.86 -5.20
N LEU A 120 15.83 5.56 -5.25
CA LEU A 120 16.20 4.63 -4.18
C LEU A 120 17.72 4.56 -4.03
N PRO A 121 18.28 4.87 -2.85
CA PRO A 121 19.71 4.77 -2.64
C PRO A 121 20.18 3.31 -2.66
N GLY A 122 21.25 3.03 -3.41
CA GLY A 122 21.95 1.74 -3.36
C GLY A 122 21.24 0.56 -4.05
N SER A 123 20.25 0.81 -4.91
CA SER A 123 19.56 -0.24 -5.69
C SER A 123 20.26 -0.67 -6.99
N GLY A 124 21.43 -0.10 -7.29
CA GLY A 124 22.25 -0.48 -8.46
C GLY A 124 21.47 -0.44 -9.78
N SER A 125 21.54 -1.53 -10.55
CA SER A 125 20.88 -1.66 -11.87
C SER A 125 19.36 -1.80 -11.81
N ALA A 126 18.77 -2.05 -10.63
CA ALA A 126 17.32 -2.12 -10.41
C ALA A 126 16.80 -0.83 -9.75
N THR A 127 17.28 0.33 -10.19
CA THR A 127 16.94 1.62 -9.59
C THR A 127 15.45 1.92 -9.69
N LEU A 128 14.83 2.11 -8.52
CA LEU A 128 13.53 2.76 -8.41
C LEU A 128 13.75 4.25 -8.42
N ALA A 129 13.12 4.97 -9.34
CA ALA A 129 13.15 6.42 -9.36
C ALA A 129 11.83 6.98 -9.87
N GLY A 130 11.53 8.21 -9.48
CA GLY A 130 10.32 8.92 -9.88
C GLY A 130 10.09 10.14 -9.01
N VAL A 131 8.85 10.33 -8.58
CA VAL A 131 8.44 11.48 -7.75
C VAL A 131 7.69 11.03 -6.50
N LEU A 132 7.85 11.78 -5.41
CA LEU A 132 7.03 11.63 -4.21
C LEU A 132 5.59 11.98 -4.55
N ALA A 133 4.67 11.04 -4.32
CA ALA A 133 3.23 11.28 -4.52
C ALA A 133 2.57 11.68 -3.19
N GLU A 134 2.89 10.97 -2.12
CA GLU A 134 2.33 11.21 -0.80
C GLU A 134 3.35 10.79 0.27
N ASN A 135 3.42 11.53 1.36
CA ASN A 135 4.19 11.14 2.54
C ASN A 135 3.34 11.33 3.79
N ARG A 136 3.16 10.24 4.53
CA ARG A 136 2.34 10.18 5.73
C ARG A 136 3.15 9.56 6.87
N PRO A 137 3.92 10.38 7.62
CA PRO A 137 4.89 9.88 8.58
C PRO A 137 4.30 9.48 9.94
N GLY A 138 2.99 9.34 10.09
CA GLY A 138 2.35 9.06 11.38
C GLY A 138 1.12 8.16 11.29
N GLY A 139 0.57 7.83 12.46
CA GLY A 139 -0.56 6.90 12.61
C GLY A 139 -0.10 5.46 12.83
N ARG A 140 -1.04 4.51 12.76
CA ARG A 140 -0.76 3.07 12.94
C ARG A 140 -0.02 2.44 11.76
N GLN A 141 -0.08 3.08 10.59
CA GLN A 141 0.54 2.62 9.35
C GLN A 141 1.14 3.82 8.60
N PRO A 142 2.23 4.44 9.11
CA PRO A 142 2.95 5.46 8.36
C PRO A 142 3.43 4.89 7.02
N CYS A 143 3.31 5.70 5.96
CA CYS A 143 3.59 5.26 4.62
C CYS A 143 4.06 6.39 3.69
N VAL A 144 4.93 6.06 2.75
CA VAL A 144 5.30 6.92 1.62
C VAL A 144 4.88 6.26 0.32
N LEU A 145 4.28 7.04 -0.57
CA LEU A 145 3.93 6.66 -1.93
C LEU A 145 4.77 7.42 -2.93
N LEU A 146 5.28 6.69 -3.91
CA LEU A 146 6.14 7.19 -4.98
C LEU A 146 5.50 6.79 -6.31
N ARG A 147 5.35 7.75 -7.22
CA ARG A 147 5.04 7.46 -8.62
C ARG A 147 6.35 7.24 -9.35
N LEU A 148 6.57 6.03 -9.85
CA LEU A 148 7.81 5.59 -10.47
C LEU A 148 7.82 5.91 -11.97
N ASP A 149 8.98 6.35 -12.43
CA ASP A 149 9.35 6.44 -13.85
C ASP A 149 10.40 5.36 -14.22
N GLN A 150 11.09 4.77 -13.23
CA GLN A 150 12.08 3.70 -13.39
C GLN A 150 11.88 2.59 -12.34
N PRO A 151 12.18 1.32 -12.67
CA PRO A 151 12.64 0.81 -13.97
C PRO A 151 11.53 0.67 -15.04
N ALA A 152 10.28 0.89 -14.63
CA ALA A 152 9.10 0.98 -15.48
C ALA A 152 8.09 1.92 -14.80
N PRO A 153 7.10 2.45 -15.53
CA PRO A 153 6.03 3.25 -14.94
C PRO A 153 5.33 2.48 -13.82
N GLY A 154 5.15 3.10 -12.66
CA GLY A 154 4.70 2.35 -11.50
C GLY A 154 4.30 3.18 -10.29
N ILE A 155 3.96 2.47 -9.22
CA ILE A 155 3.78 3.00 -7.88
C ILE A 155 4.64 2.15 -6.93
N ALA A 156 5.45 2.78 -6.09
CA ALA A 156 6.01 2.14 -4.90
C ALA A 156 5.31 2.66 -3.66
N ALA A 157 4.89 1.76 -2.79
CA ALA A 157 4.34 2.06 -1.48
C ALA A 157 5.22 1.39 -0.43
N ALA A 158 5.84 2.20 0.43
CA ALA A 158 6.68 1.73 1.51
C ALA A 158 6.07 2.18 2.83
N CYS A 159 5.63 1.22 3.65
CA CYS A 159 4.99 1.49 4.92
C CYS A 159 5.63 0.68 6.05
N ALA A 160 5.43 1.15 7.27
CA ALA A 160 5.73 0.41 8.49
C ALA A 160 4.46 0.18 9.29
N TYR A 161 4.26 -1.04 9.81
CA TYR A 161 3.12 -1.38 10.67
C TYR A 161 3.40 -2.67 11.44
N LYS A 162 2.56 -2.99 12.43
CA LYS A 162 2.69 -4.26 13.17
C LYS A 162 2.04 -5.41 12.41
N ILE A 163 2.77 -6.52 12.30
CA ILE A 163 2.20 -7.83 11.99
C ILE A 163 2.41 -8.69 13.23
N ALA A 164 1.31 -9.10 13.86
CA ALA A 164 1.33 -9.64 15.22
C ALA A 164 2.12 -8.70 16.17
N GLU A 165 3.16 -9.21 16.84
CA GLU A 165 3.96 -8.43 17.80
C GLU A 165 5.21 -7.79 17.19
N ARG A 166 5.53 -8.04 15.92
CA ARG A 166 6.72 -7.48 15.27
C ARG A 166 6.38 -6.24 14.46
N ALA A 167 7.25 -5.24 14.52
CA ALA A 167 7.20 -4.13 13.59
C ALA A 167 7.77 -4.59 12.25
N THR A 168 6.99 -4.40 11.19
CA THR A 168 7.29 -4.86 9.85
C THR A 168 7.35 -3.67 8.90
N VAL A 169 8.35 -3.67 8.04
CA VAL A 169 8.41 -2.84 6.85
C VAL A 169 7.91 -3.63 5.66
N VAL A 170 7.04 -3.02 4.86
CA VAL A 170 6.60 -3.58 3.58
C VAL A 170 6.82 -2.56 2.49
N ILE A 171 7.52 -2.99 1.44
CA ILE A 171 7.57 -2.26 0.16
C ILE A 171 6.77 -3.06 -0.86
N SER A 172 5.68 -2.47 -1.35
CA SER A 172 4.88 -2.97 -2.47
C SER A 172 5.16 -2.13 -3.72
N ILE A 173 5.60 -2.77 -4.79
CA ILE A 173 5.93 -2.13 -6.06
C ILE A 173 4.94 -2.64 -7.11
N TYR A 174 4.17 -1.73 -7.68
CA TYR A 174 3.20 -1.97 -8.73
C TYR A 174 3.77 -1.41 -10.02
N LEU A 175 4.22 -2.28 -10.93
CA LEU A 175 4.75 -1.88 -12.23
C LEU A 175 3.66 -2.08 -13.28
N TYR A 176 3.35 -1.02 -14.03
CA TYR A 176 2.25 -1.00 -14.98
C TYR A 176 2.74 -1.06 -16.43
N GLY A 177 1.90 -1.65 -17.28
CA GLY A 177 2.16 -1.75 -18.71
C GLY A 177 3.06 -2.93 -19.10
N ASP A 178 3.46 -2.96 -20.37
CA ASP A 178 4.11 -4.12 -20.98
C ASP A 178 5.54 -4.36 -20.46
N ASP A 179 6.21 -3.31 -19.97
CA ASP A 179 7.56 -3.38 -19.40
C ASP A 179 7.58 -3.91 -17.96
N GLY A 180 6.43 -3.87 -17.27
CA GLY A 180 6.30 -4.23 -15.86
C GLY A 180 6.82 -5.64 -15.51
N PRO A 181 6.43 -6.71 -16.24
CA PRO A 181 6.93 -8.06 -15.99
C PRO A 181 8.45 -8.22 -16.10
N ALA A 182 9.06 -7.60 -17.11
CA ALA A 182 10.51 -7.69 -17.32
C ALA A 182 11.27 -6.90 -16.25
N ALA A 183 10.75 -5.74 -15.87
CA ALA A 183 11.30 -4.93 -14.79
C ALA A 183 11.18 -5.62 -13.41
N ALA A 184 10.04 -6.25 -13.12
CA ALA A 184 9.84 -7.05 -11.91
C ALA A 184 10.85 -8.19 -11.81
N THR A 185 11.01 -8.98 -12.88
CA THR A 185 11.96 -10.09 -12.93
C THR A 185 13.40 -9.64 -12.62
N ARG A 186 13.84 -8.50 -13.16
CA ARG A 186 15.19 -7.97 -12.92
C ARG A 186 15.36 -7.41 -11.50
N GLY A 187 14.32 -6.76 -10.96
CA GLY A 187 14.42 -6.02 -9.71
C GLY A 187 14.09 -6.82 -8.45
N GLU A 188 13.29 -7.88 -8.54
CA GLU A 188 12.73 -8.56 -7.36
C GLU A 188 13.78 -9.05 -6.37
N ALA A 189 14.83 -9.72 -6.85
CA ALA A 189 15.90 -10.19 -5.98
C ALA A 189 16.65 -9.02 -5.32
N VAL A 190 16.94 -7.96 -6.09
CA VAL A 190 17.67 -6.78 -5.62
C VAL A 190 16.89 -6.03 -4.54
N TRP A 191 15.57 -5.83 -4.72
CA TRP A 191 14.75 -5.13 -3.73
C TRP A 191 14.54 -5.95 -2.46
N LYS A 192 14.42 -7.28 -2.57
CA LYS A 192 14.36 -8.18 -1.40
C LYS A 192 15.68 -8.19 -0.64
N GLU A 193 16.81 -8.25 -1.33
CA GLU A 193 18.14 -8.17 -0.71
C GLU A 193 18.36 -6.80 -0.06
N TRP A 194 18.00 -5.71 -0.74
CA TRP A 194 18.08 -4.34 -0.20
C TRP A 194 17.28 -4.20 1.10
N MET A 195 16.09 -4.81 1.15
CA MET A 195 15.24 -4.88 2.34
C MET A 195 15.89 -5.72 3.45
N GLY A 196 16.27 -6.97 3.15
CA GLY A 196 16.86 -7.87 4.14
C GLY A 196 18.18 -7.38 4.72
N ALA A 197 18.99 -6.65 3.94
CA ALA A 197 20.23 -6.05 4.43
C ALA A 197 20.01 -4.91 5.44
N ARG A 198 18.79 -4.37 5.55
CA ARG A 198 18.44 -3.22 6.39
C ARG A 198 17.46 -3.54 7.51
N PHE A 199 16.64 -4.57 7.32
CA PHE A 199 15.52 -4.93 8.18
C PHE A 199 15.45 -6.46 8.28
N ALA A 200 16.21 -7.04 9.21
CA ALA A 200 16.28 -8.47 9.50
C ALA A 200 16.24 -8.73 11.01
#